data_AF-A0A3D3T426-F1
#
_entry.id   AF-A0A3D3T426-F1
#
_cell.length_a   1.000
_cell.length_b   1.000
_cell.length_c   1.000
_cell.angle_alpha   90.00
_cell.angle_beta   90.00
_cell.angle_gamma   90.00
#
_symmetry.space_group_name_H-M   'P 1'
#
loop_
_entity.id
_entity.type
_entity.pdbx_description
1 polymer ?
#
loop_
_entity_poly.entity_id
_entity_poly.type
_entity_poly.pdbx_seq_one_letter_code
_entity_poly.pdbx_strand_id
1 'polypeptide(L)'
;MAITIHLAAALWALLTGSSQLLTQKGTKLHKVVGWSWMAAMVVVAISSFWLTGFMNLFWGYSPIHLLSIWILVCVGVSLYSVRTGNIKRHRAFAVGAFYGVVGAGLGTLAPGRLIHQWIFG
;
A
#
# COMPACT_ATOMS: atom_id res chain seq x y z
N MET A 1 -11.06 6.57 -14.17
CA MET A 1 -11.52 5.42 -13.37
C MET A 1 -10.43 4.86 -12.45
N ALA A 2 -9.24 4.53 -12.97
CA ALA A 2 -8.13 3.99 -12.16
C ALA A 2 -7.74 4.89 -10.97
N ILE A 3 -7.68 6.21 -11.17
CA ILE A 3 -7.38 7.19 -10.10
C ILE A 3 -8.34 7.06 -8.92
N THR A 4 -9.66 7.04 -9.17
CA THR A 4 -10.68 6.96 -8.10
C THR A 4 -10.59 5.66 -7.33
N ILE A 5 -10.43 4.53 -8.04
CA ILE A 5 -10.26 3.20 -7.41
C ILE A 5 -9.00 3.18 -6.54
N HIS A 6 -7.88 3.69 -7.09
CA HIS A 6 -6.61 3.73 -6.38
C HIS A 6 -6.70 4.60 -5.12
N LEU A 7 -7.25 5.81 -5.22
CA LEU A 7 -7.43 6.73 -4.09
C LEU A 7 -8.31 6.12 -3.00
N ALA A 8 -9.47 5.57 -3.38
CA ALA A 8 -10.38 4.94 -2.42
C ALA A 8 -9.71 3.75 -1.71
N ALA A 9 -9.02 2.88 -2.47
CA ALA A 9 -8.31 1.75 -1.91
C ALA A 9 -7.12 2.18 -1.03
N ALA A 10 -6.40 3.25 -1.40
CA ALA A 10 -5.26 3.76 -0.64
C ALA A 10 -5.70 4.35 0.70
N LEU A 11 -6.79 5.13 0.71
CA LEU A 11 -7.40 5.65 1.94
C LEU A 11 -7.86 4.50 2.84
N TRP A 12 -8.55 3.50 2.27
CA TRP A 12 -8.97 2.32 3.02
C TRP A 12 -7.78 1.54 3.59
N ALA A 13 -6.71 1.39 2.82
CA ALA A 13 -5.49 0.71 3.24
C ALA A 13 -4.78 1.45 4.39
N LEU A 14 -4.76 2.79 4.37
CA LEU A 14 -4.21 3.60 5.46
C LEU A 14 -5.02 3.45 6.75
N LEU A 15 -6.34 3.51 6.66
CA LEU A 15 -7.23 3.38 7.82
C LEU A 15 -7.17 1.98 8.44
N THR A 16 -7.36 0.95 7.61
CA THR A 16 -7.36 -0.45 8.08
C THR A 16 -5.96 -0.90 8.51
N GLY A 17 -4.90 -0.44 7.85
CA GLY A 17 -3.52 -0.70 8.24
C GLY A 17 -3.16 -0.08 9.59
N SER A 18 -3.59 1.16 9.84
CA SER A 18 -3.39 1.82 11.13
C SER A 18 -4.13 1.07 12.25
N SER A 19 -5.40 0.72 12.02
CA SER A 19 -6.17 -0.14 12.91
C SER A 19 -5.46 -1.48 13.18
N GLN A 20 -4.90 -2.10 12.14
CA GLN A 20 -4.22 -3.39 12.26
C GLN A 20 -2.96 -3.32 13.14
N LEU A 21 -2.24 -2.19 13.09
CA LEU A 21 -1.06 -1.97 13.92
C LEU A 21 -1.42 -1.63 15.38
N LEU A 22 -2.55 -0.96 15.61
CA LEU A 22 -3.00 -0.56 16.94
C LEU A 22 -3.74 -1.68 17.69
N THR A 23 -4.45 -2.56 16.97
CA THR A 23 -5.26 -3.63 17.59
C THR A 23 -4.42 -4.78 18.17
N GLN A 24 -5.03 -5.56 19.07
CA GLN A 24 -4.41 -6.76 19.63
C GLN A 24 -4.23 -7.83 18.55
N LYS A 25 -3.00 -8.33 18.43
CA LYS A 25 -2.56 -9.23 17.37
C LYS A 25 -3.06 -10.64 17.64
N GLY A 26 -3.40 -11.39 16.59
CA GLY A 26 -3.89 -12.77 16.69
C GLY A 26 -5.38 -12.93 17.01
N THR A 27 -6.10 -11.85 17.30
CA THR A 27 -7.56 -11.87 17.52
C THR A 27 -8.34 -12.12 16.22
N LYS A 28 -9.62 -12.50 16.33
CA LYS A 28 -10.51 -12.60 15.15
C LYS A 28 -10.60 -11.26 14.41
N LEU A 29 -10.69 -10.15 15.16
CA LEU A 29 -10.71 -8.80 14.60
C LEU A 29 -9.43 -8.49 13.79
N HIS A 30 -8.26 -8.80 14.36
CA HIS A 30 -6.98 -8.63 13.65
C HIS A 30 -6.93 -9.43 12.34
N LYS A 31 -7.49 -10.64 12.31
CA LYS A 31 -7.54 -11.45 11.08
C LYS A 31 -8.46 -10.82 10.03
N VAL A 32 -9.67 -10.41 10.42
CA VAL A 32 -10.65 -9.82 9.48
C VAL A 32 -10.14 -8.49 8.92
N VAL A 33 -9.69 -7.58 9.79
CA VAL A 33 -9.11 -6.29 9.38
C VAL A 33 -7.86 -6.52 8.53
N GLY A 34 -7.01 -7.48 8.91
CA GLY A 34 -5.82 -7.85 8.16
C GLY A 34 -6.10 -8.32 6.74
N TRP A 35 -7.11 -9.17 6.56
CA TRP A 35 -7.52 -9.62 5.22
C TRP A 35 -8.05 -8.47 4.37
N SER A 36 -8.90 -7.61 4.96
CA SER A 36 -9.40 -6.40 4.28
C SER A 36 -8.25 -5.48 3.86
N TRP A 37 -7.30 -5.25 4.76
CA TRP A 37 -6.12 -4.44 4.51
C TRP A 37 -5.23 -5.02 3.40
N MET A 38 -4.93 -6.32 3.45
CA MET A 38 -4.12 -6.99 2.42
C MET A 38 -4.79 -6.93 1.03
N ALA A 39 -6.11 -7.11 0.96
CA ALA A 39 -6.85 -6.96 -0.29
C ALA A 39 -6.77 -5.53 -0.83
N ALA A 40 -6.92 -4.53 0.03
CA ALA A 40 -6.78 -3.12 -0.36
C ALA A 40 -5.36 -2.81 -0.86
N MET A 41 -4.31 -3.33 -0.20
CA MET A 41 -2.93 -3.17 -0.65
C MET A 41 -2.69 -3.75 -2.06
N VAL A 42 -3.31 -4.89 -2.38
CA VAL A 42 -3.27 -5.47 -3.73
C VAL A 42 -4.00 -4.58 -4.74
N VAL A 43 -5.19 -4.06 -4.41
CA VAL A 43 -5.94 -3.16 -5.30
C VAL A 43 -5.14 -1.87 -5.56
N VAL A 44 -4.54 -1.28 -4.53
CA VAL A 44 -3.65 -0.11 -4.65
C VAL A 44 -2.49 -0.41 -5.58
N ALA A 45 -1.78 -1.52 -5.34
CA ALA A 45 -0.60 -1.87 -6.12
C ALA A 45 -0.92 -2.26 -7.58
N ILE A 46 -2.08 -2.87 -7.86
CA ILE A 46 -2.48 -3.19 -9.24
C ILE A 46 -2.94 -1.94 -9.97
N SER A 47 -3.80 -1.13 -9.35
CA SER A 47 -4.36 0.07 -9.98
C SER A 47 -3.30 1.12 -10.31
N SER A 48 -2.18 1.15 -9.57
CA SER A 48 -1.07 2.07 -9.82
C SER A 48 -0.36 1.85 -11.16
N PHE A 49 -0.43 0.65 -11.75
CA PHE A 49 0.16 0.37 -13.07
C PHE A 49 -0.55 1.14 -14.20
N TRP A 50 -1.79 1.58 -13.96
CA TRP A 50 -2.53 2.49 -14.85
C TRP A 50 -2.36 3.97 -14.47
N LEU A 51 -1.57 4.26 -13.44
CA LEU A 51 -1.23 5.61 -13.03
C LEU A 51 0.16 5.97 -13.56
N THR A 52 0.20 6.67 -14.68
CA THR A 52 1.42 7.28 -15.20
C THR A 52 1.77 8.52 -14.38
N GLY A 53 2.99 8.54 -13.84
CA GLY A 53 3.53 9.67 -13.08
C GLY A 53 4.35 10.63 -13.94
N PHE A 54 4.47 11.87 -13.49
CA PHE A 54 5.21 12.97 -14.16
C PHE A 54 6.72 12.70 -14.36
N MET A 55 7.31 11.81 -13.57
CA MET A 55 8.73 11.43 -13.66
C MET A 55 8.87 10.09 -14.40
N ASN A 56 9.21 10.18 -15.69
CA ASN A 56 9.75 9.08 -16.47
C ASN A 56 11.21 8.85 -16.05
N LEU A 57 11.42 8.17 -14.92
CA LEU A 57 12.76 7.97 -14.38
C LEU A 57 13.57 6.97 -15.23
N PHE A 58 12.91 5.95 -15.81
CA PHE A 58 13.50 4.96 -16.71
C PHE A 58 12.43 4.40 -17.67
N TRP A 59 12.56 4.63 -18.99
CA TRP A 59 11.75 3.96 -20.04
C TRP A 59 10.22 3.96 -19.82
N GLY A 60 9.66 5.03 -19.23
CA GLY A 60 8.21 5.14 -18.96
C GLY A 60 7.74 4.63 -17.59
N TYR A 61 8.63 4.01 -16.80
CA TYR A 61 8.32 3.55 -15.44
C TYR A 61 8.62 4.63 -14.39
N SER A 62 7.59 5.01 -13.65
CA SER A 62 7.66 5.91 -12.49
C SER A 62 8.03 5.13 -11.21
N PRO A 63 8.68 5.76 -10.19
CA PRO A 63 8.96 5.13 -8.89
C PRO A 63 7.77 4.41 -8.23
N ILE A 64 6.54 4.84 -8.53
CA ILE A 64 5.32 4.20 -8.04
C ILE A 64 5.17 2.75 -8.52
N HIS A 65 5.66 2.41 -9.72
CA HIS A 65 5.57 1.06 -10.27
C HIS A 65 6.52 0.10 -9.54
N LEU A 66 7.75 0.54 -9.29
CA LEU A 66 8.71 -0.22 -8.49
C LEU A 66 8.18 -0.46 -7.09
N LEU A 67 7.62 0.57 -6.47
CA LEU A 67 6.97 0.45 -5.17
C LEU A 67 5.80 -0.53 -5.22
N SER A 68 5.01 -0.51 -6.28
CA SER A 68 3.85 -1.39 -6.42
C SER A 68 4.24 -2.86 -6.56
N ILE A 69 5.27 -3.17 -7.35
CA ILE A 69 5.86 -4.51 -7.41
C ILE A 69 6.35 -4.93 -6.02
N TRP A 70 7.06 -4.04 -5.32
CA TRP A 70 7.55 -4.31 -3.97
C TRP A 70 6.41 -4.60 -2.98
N ILE A 71 5.33 -3.82 -3.02
CA ILE A 71 4.15 -4.06 -2.17
C ILE A 71 3.52 -5.43 -2.45
N LEU A 72 3.39 -5.84 -3.72
CA LEU A 72 2.87 -7.17 -4.06
C LEU A 72 3.78 -8.29 -3.49
N VAL A 73 5.10 -8.13 -3.56
CA VAL A 73 6.05 -9.04 -2.92
C VAL A 73 5.83 -9.07 -1.41
N CYS A 74 5.70 -7.91 -0.75
CA CYS A 74 5.46 -7.86 0.68
C CYS A 74 4.17 -8.56 1.10
N VAL A 75 3.07 -8.37 0.37
CA VAL A 75 1.79 -9.04 0.63
C VAL A 75 1.96 -10.56 0.46
N GLY A 76 2.54 -11.01 -0.65
CA GLY A 76 2.77 -12.44 -0.91
C GLY A 76 3.62 -13.11 0.16
N VAL A 77 4.75 -12.48 0.54
CA VAL A 77 5.63 -12.99 1.60
C VAL A 77 4.93 -12.95 2.95
N SER A 78 4.15 -11.91 3.25
CA SER A 78 3.41 -11.79 4.51
C SER A 78 2.36 -12.89 4.66
N LEU A 79 1.63 -13.21 3.58
CA LEU A 79 0.65 -14.31 3.53
C LEU A 79 1.32 -15.69 3.64
N TYR A 80 2.43 -15.90 2.93
CA TYR A 80 3.18 -17.15 3.04
C TYR A 80 3.71 -17.35 4.47
N SER A 81 4.24 -16.29 5.07
CA SER A 81 4.81 -16.32 6.42
C SER A 81 3.79 -16.67 7.50
N VAL A 82 2.56 -16.15 7.42
CA VAL A 82 1.52 -16.52 8.38
C VAL A 82 1.09 -17.98 8.22
N ARG A 83 1.05 -18.51 6.99
CA ARG A 83 0.73 -19.93 6.73
C ARG A 83 1.81 -20.88 7.24
N THR A 84 3.07 -20.50 7.16
CA THR A 84 4.19 -21.30 7.70
C THR A 84 4.48 -21.03 9.17
N GLY A 85 3.63 -20.28 9.88
CA GLY A 85 3.83 -19.95 11.29
C GLY A 85 4.99 -18.98 11.59
N ASN A 86 5.62 -18.38 10.58
CA ASN A 86 6.71 -17.43 10.76
C ASN A 86 6.17 -16.01 11.02
N ILE A 87 5.72 -15.78 12.25
CA ILE A 87 5.08 -14.52 12.64
C ILE A 87 6.04 -13.32 12.61
N LYS A 88 7.33 -13.55 12.91
CA LYS A 88 8.36 -12.50 12.84
C LYS A 88 8.48 -11.95 11.41
N ARG A 89 8.55 -12.84 10.41
CA ARG A 89 8.61 -12.45 8.99
C ARG A 89 7.30 -11.83 8.51
N HIS A 90 6.15 -12.40 8.90
CA HIS A 90 4.84 -11.82 8.61
C HIS A 90 4.75 -10.35 9.07
N ARG A 91 5.14 -10.09 10.33
CA ARG A 91 5.13 -8.74 10.92
C ARG A 91 6.09 -7.81 10.19
N ALA A 92 7.32 -8.24 9.91
CA ALA A 92 8.32 -7.39 9.26
C ALA A 92 7.82 -6.89 7.88
N PHE A 93 7.30 -7.80 7.06
CA PHE A 93 6.78 -7.44 5.73
C PHE A 93 5.46 -6.66 5.79
N ALA A 94 4.57 -6.96 6.74
CA ALA A 94 3.35 -6.18 6.94
C ALA A 94 3.67 -4.73 7.36
N VAL A 95 4.55 -4.54 8.34
CA VAL A 95 4.96 -3.20 8.78
C VAL A 95 5.69 -2.45 7.66
N GLY A 96 6.59 -3.13 6.94
CA GLY A 96 7.26 -2.54 5.78
C GLY A 96 6.29 -2.09 4.69
N ALA A 97 5.29 -2.92 4.36
CA ALA A 97 4.25 -2.56 3.39
C ALA A 97 3.40 -1.35 3.84
N PHE A 98 3.08 -1.27 5.14
CA PHE A 98 2.38 -0.11 5.70
C PHE A 98 3.21 1.17 5.57
N TYR A 99 4.50 1.14 5.91
CA TYR A 99 5.37 2.29 5.67
C TYR A 99 5.49 2.65 4.19
N GLY A 100 5.46 1.65 3.30
CA GLY A 100 5.40 1.87 1.87
C GLY A 100 4.16 2.68 1.44
N VAL A 101 2.97 2.33 1.94
CA VAL A 101 1.73 3.06 1.60
C VAL A 101 1.70 4.47 2.19
N VAL A 102 2.23 4.65 3.41
CA VAL A 102 2.40 5.98 4.03
C VAL A 102 3.37 6.83 3.20
N GLY A 103 4.51 6.27 2.83
CA GLY A 103 5.51 6.93 1.99
C GLY A 103 4.96 7.29 0.60
N ALA A 104 4.17 6.41 -0.02
CA ALA A 104 3.48 6.68 -1.27
C ALA A 104 2.49 7.85 -1.13
N GLY A 105 1.71 7.86 -0.05
CA GLY A 105 0.78 8.94 0.28
C GLY A 105 1.49 10.28 0.44
N LEU A 106 2.58 10.33 1.21
CA LEU A 106 3.40 11.53 1.36
C LEU A 106 4.02 11.96 0.02
N GLY A 107 4.45 11.01 -0.81
CA GLY A 107 4.99 11.28 -2.15
C GLY A 107 3.98 11.95 -3.08
N THR A 108 2.67 11.87 -2.80
CA THR A 108 1.65 12.59 -3.57
C THR A 108 1.62 14.09 -3.30
N LEU A 109 2.24 14.56 -2.22
CA LEU A 109 2.35 15.97 -1.85
C LEU A 109 3.54 16.67 -2.55
N ALA A 110 4.35 15.94 -3.30
CA ALA A 110 5.44 16.52 -4.07
C ALA A 110 4.91 17.50 -5.14
N PRO A 111 5.61 18.62 -5.41
CA PRO A 111 5.21 19.57 -6.46
C PRO A 111 4.99 18.90 -7.81
N GLY A 112 3.95 19.33 -8.54
CA GLY A 112 3.56 18.74 -9.83
C GLY A 112 2.72 17.47 -9.73
N ARG A 113 2.36 17.01 -8.53
CA ARG A 113 1.37 15.93 -8.33
C ARG A 113 -0.04 16.50 -8.19
N LEU A 114 -1.02 15.69 -8.59
CA LEU A 114 -2.44 16.05 -8.57
C LEU A 114 -2.94 16.40 -7.16
N ILE A 115 -2.55 15.64 -6.13
CA ILE A 115 -2.95 15.94 -4.73
C ILE A 115 -2.28 17.22 -4.23
N HIS A 116 -1.02 17.49 -4.60
CA HIS A 116 -0.36 18.75 -4.29
C HIS A 116 -1.13 19.94 -4.87
N GLN A 117 -1.56 19.87 -6.13
CA GLN A 117 -2.34 20.92 -6.78
C GLN A 117 -3.70 21.16 -6.11
N TRP A 118 -4.33 20.11 -5.58
CA TRP A 118 -5.60 20.26 -4.86
C TRP A 118 -5.47 20.93 -3.48
N ILE A 119 -4.31 20.77 -2.82
CA ILE A 119 -4.10 21.25 -1.44
C ILE A 119 -3.37 22.60 -1.41
N PHE A 120 -2.39 22.80 -2.29
CA PHE A 120 -1.48 23.95 -2.28
C PHE A 120 -1.56 24.81 -3.54
N GLY A 121 -2.30 24.37 -4.56
CA GLY A 121 -2.45 25.05 -5.85
C GLY A 121 -3.61 26.03 -5.90
#